data_AF-A0A4C1W395-F1
#
_entry.id   AF-A0A4C1W395-F1
#
_cell.length_a   1.000
_cell.length_b   1.000
_cell.length_c   1.000
_cell.angle_alpha   90.00
_cell.angle_beta   90.00
_cell.angle_gamma   90.00
#
_symmetry.space_group_name_H-M   'P 1'
#
loop_
_entity.id
_entity.type
_entity.pdbx_description
1 polymer ?
#
loop_
_entity_poly.entity_id
_entity_poly.type
_entity_poly.pdbx_seq_one_letter_code
_entity_poly.pdbx_strand_id
1 'polypeptide(L)'
;MGPPDGGRPIPIRKTTNWKRVSTALEEIDTSNFNSIPNDIASTDEIDFAIGALTNHIRTVVEESEREVPASSDRRKFPPDILELIRAKNAALRRASAYPTPEYRSRARALQREVKTRVREFRNESWSDLMEEIKPSH
;
A
#
# COMPACT_ATOMS: atom_id res chain seq x y z
N MET A 1 22.24 -32.02 -0.21
CA MET A 1 21.49 -31.02 0.57
C MET A 1 21.96 -29.65 0.10
N GLY A 2 21.15 -28.94 -0.70
CA GLY A 2 21.49 -27.60 -1.17
C GLY A 2 21.34 -26.56 -0.05
N PRO A 3 22.00 -25.39 -0.16
CA PRO A 3 21.92 -24.36 0.86
C PRO A 3 20.47 -23.85 0.97
N PRO A 4 20.00 -23.50 2.18
CA PRO A 4 18.66 -22.95 2.36
C PRO A 4 18.53 -21.70 1.51
N ASP A 5 17.46 -21.65 0.73
CA ASP A 5 17.13 -20.58 -0.19
C ASP A 5 17.16 -19.26 0.59
N GLY A 6 18.20 -18.45 0.36
CA GLY A 6 18.41 -17.19 1.05
C GLY A 6 17.25 -16.27 0.70
N GLY A 7 16.35 -16.06 1.66
CA GLY A 7 15.13 -15.29 1.47
C GLY A 7 15.42 -14.00 0.73
N ARG A 8 14.84 -13.86 -0.48
CA ARG A 8 15.02 -12.65 -1.29
C ARG A 8 14.60 -11.42 -0.47
N PRO A 9 15.40 -10.35 -0.43
CA PRO A 9 15.01 -9.12 0.21
C PRO A 9 13.69 -8.64 -0.38
N ILE A 10 12.72 -8.35 0.49
CA ILE A 10 11.46 -7.73 0.09
C ILE A 10 11.81 -6.43 -0.65
N PRO A 11 11.40 -6.24 -1.91
CA PRO A 11 11.75 -5.02 -2.61
C PRO A 11 11.14 -3.85 -1.84
N ILE A 12 11.91 -2.81 -1.55
CA ILE A 12 11.46 -1.61 -0.84
C ILE A 12 11.21 -0.52 -1.89
N ARG A 13 10.09 0.21 -1.75
CA ARG A 13 9.75 1.37 -2.58
C ARG A 13 9.68 2.61 -1.71
N LYS A 14 10.21 3.72 -2.22
CA LYS A 14 10.00 5.04 -1.64
C LYS A 14 8.62 5.54 -2.05
N THR A 15 7.82 5.93 -1.07
CA THR A 15 6.55 6.61 -1.29
C THR A 15 6.55 7.93 -0.54
N THR A 16 6.11 9.00 -1.20
CA THR A 16 6.03 10.34 -0.60
C THR A 16 4.63 10.59 -0.04
N ASN A 17 4.56 11.07 1.20
CA ASN A 17 3.29 11.53 1.79
C ASN A 17 2.98 12.96 1.36
N TRP A 18 2.21 13.12 0.28
CA TRP A 18 1.85 14.42 -0.27
C TRP A 18 1.08 15.33 0.69
N LYS A 19 0.34 14.78 1.66
CA LYS A 19 -0.33 15.60 2.67
C LYS A 19 0.68 16.26 3.61
N ARG A 20 1.71 15.50 4.00
CA ARG A 20 2.81 15.98 4.84
C ARG A 20 3.67 17.01 4.11
N VAL A 21 3.93 16.80 2.82
CA VAL A 21 4.56 17.81 1.95
C VAL A 21 3.74 19.10 1.93
N SER A 22 2.42 19.03 1.75
CA SER A 22 1.56 20.22 1.75
C SER A 22 1.63 20.99 3.07
N THR A 23 1.57 20.29 4.21
CA THR A 23 1.65 20.92 5.53
C THR A 23 3.02 21.55 5.77
N ALA A 24 4.11 20.86 5.42
CA ALA A 24 5.47 21.37 5.58
C ALA A 24 5.79 22.55 4.65
N LEU A 25 5.13 22.65 3.49
CA LEU A 25 5.24 23.83 2.63
C LEU A 25 4.38 25.01 3.12
N GLU A 26 3.26 24.74 3.80
CA GLU A 26 2.43 25.77 4.45
C GLU A 26 3.06 26.31 5.73
N GLU A 27 3.72 25.45 6.50
CA GLU A 27 4.64 25.82 7.56
C GLU A 27 5.92 26.32 6.92
N ILE A 28 5.85 27.50 6.30
CA ILE A 28 6.98 28.20 5.68
C ILE A 28 8.07 28.29 6.76
N ASP A 29 9.02 27.36 6.72
CA ASP A 29 10.09 27.26 7.68
C ASP A 29 10.77 28.61 7.71
N THR A 30 10.60 29.30 8.83
CA THR A 30 10.98 30.70 8.93
C THR A 30 12.49 30.84 8.75
N SER A 31 13.29 29.78 8.85
CA SER A 31 14.75 29.83 8.74
C SER A 31 15.31 29.82 7.31
N ASN A 32 14.75 29.04 6.38
CA ASN A 32 15.38 28.81 5.06
C ASN A 32 15.17 29.96 4.06
N PHE A 33 14.13 30.76 4.27
CA PHE A 33 13.81 31.91 3.41
C PHE A 33 14.25 33.26 4.01
N ASN A 34 14.76 33.29 5.25
CA ASN A 34 15.26 34.51 5.90
C ASN A 34 16.43 35.17 5.16
N SER A 35 17.13 34.43 4.30
CA SER A 35 18.27 34.92 3.52
C SER A 35 17.85 35.54 2.20
N ILE A 36 16.58 35.40 1.79
CA ILE A 36 16.09 35.97 0.53
C ILE A 36 15.63 37.40 0.79
N PRO A 37 16.16 38.40 0.06
CA PRO A 37 15.68 39.78 0.14
C PRO A 37 14.20 39.88 -0.24
N ASN A 38 13.45 40.75 0.45
CA ASN A 38 12.04 41.00 0.12
C ASN A 38 11.87 41.67 -1.26
N ASP A 39 12.86 42.46 -1.68
CA ASP A 39 12.89 43.12 -2.97
C ASP A 39 13.98 42.47 -3.83
N ILE A 40 13.57 41.89 -4.96
CA ILE A 40 14.49 41.28 -5.93
C ILE A 40 14.83 42.34 -6.98
N ALA A 41 16.08 42.82 -6.96
CA ALA A 41 16.55 43.91 -7.81
C ALA A 41 17.53 43.44 -8.91
N SER A 42 18.09 42.23 -8.77
CA SER A 42 19.11 41.69 -9.66
C SER A 42 18.80 40.27 -10.13
N THR A 43 19.40 39.88 -11.26
CA THR A 43 19.31 38.51 -11.78
C THR A 43 19.99 37.50 -10.87
N ASP A 44 21.09 37.87 -10.21
CA ASP A 44 21.78 37.00 -9.25
C ASP A 44 20.89 36.67 -8.04
N GLU A 45 20.08 37.62 -7.58
CA GLU A 45 19.08 37.40 -6.52
C GLU A 45 17.92 36.51 -6.99
N ILE A 46 17.53 36.59 -8.27
CA ILE A 46 16.55 35.66 -8.86
C ILE A 46 17.10 34.23 -8.83
N ASP A 47 18.33 34.03 -9.30
CA ASP A 47 18.97 32.71 -9.33
C ASP A 47 19.16 32.14 -7.92
N PHE A 48 19.55 33.00 -6.97
CA PHE A 48 19.65 32.64 -5.56
C PHE A 48 18.29 32.20 -4.98
N ALA A 49 17.22 32.95 -5.25
CA ALA A 49 15.88 32.63 -4.75
C ALA A 49 15.34 31.33 -5.35
N ILE A 50 15.56 31.10 -6.66
CA ILE A 50 15.22 29.84 -7.33
C ILE A 50 15.97 28.67 -6.69
N GLY A 51 17.26 28.84 -6.43
CA GLY A 51 18.08 27.83 -5.77
C GLY A 51 17.59 27.49 -4.36
N ALA A 52 17.29 28.51 -3.56
CA ALA A 52 16.77 28.34 -2.20
C ALA A 52 15.41 27.61 -2.19
N LEU A 53 14.46 28.02 -3.05
CA LEU A 53 13.16 27.36 -3.17
C LEU A 53 13.30 25.90 -3.62
N THR A 54 14.13 25.65 -4.62
CA THR A 54 14.36 24.29 -5.16
C THR A 54 14.95 23.38 -4.09
N ASN A 55 15.92 23.86 -3.33
CA ASN A 55 16.53 23.11 -2.23
C ASN A 55 15.51 22.80 -1.14
N HIS A 56 14.68 23.78 -0.76
CA HIS A 56 13.65 23.57 0.26
C HIS A 56 12.61 22.52 -0.16
N ILE A 57 12.07 22.62 -1.38
CA ILE A 57 11.12 21.64 -1.91
C ILE A 57 11.74 20.24 -1.92
N ARG A 58 13.01 20.11 -2.35
CA ARG A 58 13.71 18.82 -2.34
C ARG A 58 13.79 18.24 -0.92
N THR A 59 14.22 19.03 0.07
CA THR A 59 14.33 18.59 1.46
C THR A 59 12.97 18.16 2.02
N VAL A 60 11.91 18.95 1.82
CA VAL A 60 10.57 18.61 2.31
C VAL A 60 10.04 17.32 1.68
N VAL A 61 10.31 17.13 0.38
CA VAL A 61 9.94 15.88 -0.32
C VAL A 61 10.69 14.71 0.27
N GLU A 62 12.02 14.82 0.44
CA GLU A 62 12.88 13.77 1.03
C GLU A 62 12.47 13.41 2.46
N GLU A 63 12.20 14.38 3.33
CA GLU A 63 11.73 14.16 4.71
C GLU A 63 10.31 13.56 4.78
N SER A 64 9.53 13.79 3.74
CA SER A 64 8.19 13.22 3.57
C SER A 64 8.20 11.87 2.84
N GLU A 65 9.36 11.38 2.42
CA GLU A 65 9.51 10.02 1.92
C GLU A 65 9.45 9.01 3.06
N ARG A 66 8.83 7.87 2.76
CA ARG A 66 8.90 6.69 3.61
C ARG A 66 9.19 5.48 2.75
N GLU A 67 10.06 4.62 3.27
CA GLU A 67 10.27 3.28 2.75
C GLU A 67 9.06 2.41 3.08
N VAL A 68 8.39 1.95 2.03
CA VAL A 68 7.26 1.03 2.09
C VAL A 68 7.67 -0.25 1.37
N PRO A 69 7.43 -1.43 1.96
CA PRO A 69 7.59 -2.69 1.25
C PRO A 69 6.85 -2.61 -0.09
N ALA A 70 7.58 -2.70 -1.21
CA ALA A 70 7.01 -2.71 -2.55
C ALA A 70 6.04 -3.88 -2.72
N SER A 71 6.23 -4.95 -1.94
CA SER A 71 5.24 -6.00 -1.76
C SER A 71 4.30 -5.70 -0.60
N SER A 72 3.35 -4.80 -0.83
CA SER A 72 1.99 -5.31 -0.75
C SER A 72 1.79 -6.05 -2.07
N ASP A 73 2.31 -7.27 -2.21
CA ASP A 73 1.78 -8.17 -3.22
C ASP A 73 0.33 -8.32 -2.79
N ARG A 74 -0.56 -7.58 -3.47
CA ARG A 74 -1.89 -7.19 -2.97
C ARG A 74 -2.70 -8.45 -2.78
N ARG A 75 -2.53 -9.10 -1.62
CA ARG A 75 -3.26 -10.25 -1.07
C ARG A 75 -3.90 -11.08 -2.17
N LYS A 76 -3.08 -11.73 -3.01
CA LYS A 76 -3.61 -12.83 -3.80
C LYS A 76 -4.17 -13.82 -2.80
N PHE A 77 -5.45 -14.14 -2.93
CA PHE A 77 -6.03 -15.20 -2.14
C PHE A 77 -5.19 -16.46 -2.34
N PRO A 78 -4.92 -17.23 -1.27
CA PRO A 78 -4.22 -18.49 -1.39
C PRO A 78 -4.96 -19.42 -2.38
N PRO A 79 -4.23 -20.37 -3.00
CA PRO A 79 -4.78 -21.21 -4.07
C PRO A 79 -6.08 -21.93 -3.71
N ASP A 80 -6.22 -22.36 -2.45
CA ASP A 80 -7.43 -23.00 -1.90
C ASP A 80 -8.66 -22.11 -2.00
N ILE A 81 -8.55 -20.82 -1.64
CA ILE A 81 -9.64 -19.85 -1.74
C ILE A 81 -9.97 -19.55 -3.21
N LEU A 82 -8.96 -19.48 -4.07
CA LEU A 82 -9.16 -19.27 -5.51
C LEU A 82 -9.90 -20.44 -6.15
N GLU A 83 -9.55 -21.68 -5.79
CA GLU A 83 -10.27 -22.88 -6.21
C GLU A 83 -11.72 -22.89 -5.73
N LEU A 84 -11.95 -22.50 -4.49
CA LEU A 84 -13.29 -22.39 -3.92
C LEU A 84 -14.15 -21.34 -4.65
N ILE A 85 -13.56 -20.20 -5.02
CA ILE A 85 -14.23 -19.18 -5.84
C ILE A 85 -14.57 -19.74 -7.23
N ARG A 86 -13.68 -20.50 -7.86
CA ARG A 86 -13.94 -21.16 -9.16
C ARG A 86 -15.09 -22.16 -9.04
N ALA A 87 -15.10 -23.00 -8.00
CA ALA A 87 -16.16 -23.97 -7.74
C ALA A 87 -17.51 -23.29 -7.51
N LYS A 88 -17.54 -22.22 -6.69
CA LYS A 88 -18.73 -21.40 -6.48
C LYS A 88 -19.27 -20.83 -7.80
N ASN A 89 -18.40 -20.27 -8.64
CA ASN A 89 -18.81 -19.69 -9.92
C ASN A 89 -19.33 -20.75 -10.90
N ALA A 90 -18.75 -21.94 -10.92
CA ALA A 90 -19.26 -23.07 -11.69
C ALA A 90 -20.65 -23.52 -11.21
N ALA A 91 -20.85 -23.60 -9.89
CA ALA A 91 -22.14 -23.94 -9.30
C ALA A 91 -23.21 -22.88 -9.59
N LEU A 92 -22.86 -21.59 -9.54
CA LEU A 92 -23.77 -20.49 -9.91
C LEU A 92 -24.22 -20.58 -11.37
N ARG A 93 -23.28 -20.81 -12.30
CA ARG A 93 -23.61 -21.03 -13.73
C ARG A 93 -24.53 -22.24 -13.93
N ARG A 94 -24.30 -23.32 -13.17
CA ARG A 94 -25.15 -24.52 -13.26
C ARG A 94 -26.55 -24.27 -12.70
N ALA A 95 -26.66 -23.54 -11.60
CA ALA A 95 -27.94 -23.15 -11.01
C ALA A 95 -28.71 -22.14 -11.87
N SER A 96 -28.03 -21.31 -12.68
CA SER A 96 -28.71 -20.44 -13.64
C SER A 96 -29.17 -21.19 -14.89
N ALA A 97 -28.36 -22.14 -15.39
CA ALA A 97 -28.73 -22.95 -16.55
C ALA A 97 -29.85 -23.95 -16.23
N TYR A 98 -29.81 -24.54 -15.04
CA TYR A 98 -30.79 -25.52 -14.58
C TYR A 98 -31.26 -25.11 -13.18
N PRO A 99 -32.33 -24.30 -13.06
CA PRO A 99 -32.76 -23.72 -11.79
C PRO A 99 -33.45 -24.68 -10.82
N THR A 100 -32.82 -25.81 -10.50
CA THR A 100 -33.33 -26.79 -9.53
C THR A 100 -33.03 -26.39 -8.07
N PRO A 101 -33.82 -26.86 -7.10
CA PRO A 101 -33.57 -26.60 -5.68
C PRO A 101 -32.19 -27.10 -5.21
N GLU A 102 -31.75 -28.25 -5.71
CA GLU A 102 -30.45 -28.84 -5.38
C GLU A 102 -29.28 -27.97 -5.84
N TYR A 103 -29.28 -27.53 -7.10
CA TYR A 103 -28.22 -26.67 -7.63
C TYR A 103 -28.18 -25.30 -6.93
N ARG A 104 -29.35 -24.74 -6.62
CA ARG A 104 -29.45 -23.50 -5.82
C ARG A 104 -28.90 -23.70 -4.41
N SER A 105 -29.21 -24.81 -3.75
CA SER A 105 -28.69 -25.15 -2.43
C SER A 105 -27.16 -25.25 -2.44
N ARG A 106 -26.60 -25.99 -3.40
CA ARG A 106 -25.15 -26.16 -3.58
C ARG A 106 -24.43 -24.84 -3.85
N ALA A 107 -24.99 -23.98 -4.69
CA ALA A 107 -24.43 -22.66 -4.95
C ALA A 107 -24.44 -21.77 -3.69
N ARG A 108 -25.53 -21.79 -2.91
CA ARG A 108 -25.62 -21.05 -1.64
C ARG A 108 -24.65 -21.58 -0.58
N ALA A 109 -24.43 -22.90 -0.52
CA ALA A 109 -23.44 -23.50 0.38
C ALA A 109 -22.03 -22.99 0.07
N LEU A 110 -21.60 -23.10 -1.19
CA LEU A 110 -20.29 -22.61 -1.65
C LEU A 110 -20.14 -21.09 -1.46
N GLN A 111 -21.21 -20.31 -1.62
CA GLN A 111 -21.17 -18.88 -1.35
C GLN A 111 -20.89 -18.56 0.13
N ARG A 112 -21.47 -19.32 1.06
CA ARG A 112 -21.19 -19.16 2.49
C ARG A 112 -19.76 -19.57 2.82
N GLU A 113 -19.30 -20.68 2.27
CA GLU A 113 -17.94 -21.20 2.49
C GLU A 113 -16.87 -20.21 2.02
N VAL A 114 -17.02 -19.63 0.81
CA VAL A 114 -16.13 -18.56 0.33
C VAL A 114 -16.14 -17.37 1.29
N LYS A 115 -17.31 -16.95 1.78
CA LYS A 115 -17.42 -15.82 2.70
C LYS A 115 -16.73 -16.10 4.04
N THR A 116 -16.82 -17.32 4.54
CA THR A 116 -16.14 -17.76 5.78
C THR A 116 -14.63 -17.75 5.57
N ARG A 117 -14.13 -18.45 4.55
CA ARG A 117 -12.69 -18.62 4.32
C ARG A 117 -11.97 -17.31 3.99
N VAL A 118 -12.63 -16.41 3.23
CA VAL A 118 -12.09 -15.06 2.98
C VAL A 118 -12.02 -14.23 4.26
N ARG A 119 -12.96 -14.41 5.19
CA ARG A 119 -12.94 -13.70 6.48
C ARG A 119 -11.81 -14.21 7.37
N GLU A 120 -11.66 -15.52 7.48
CA GLU A 120 -10.57 -16.17 8.23
C GLU A 120 -9.22 -15.70 7.71
N PHE A 121 -8.99 -15.81 6.40
CA PHE A 121 -7.74 -15.36 5.78
C PHE A 121 -7.42 -13.89 6.08
N ARG A 122 -8.43 -13.02 6.05
CA ARG A 122 -8.24 -11.60 6.40
C ARG A 122 -7.89 -11.42 7.87
N ASN A 123 -8.52 -12.17 8.78
CA ASN A 123 -8.25 -12.10 10.20
C ASN A 123 -6.85 -12.64 10.53
N GLU A 124 -6.45 -13.76 9.94
CA GLU A 124 -5.09 -14.32 10.01
C GLU A 124 -4.06 -13.31 9.52
N SER A 125 -4.27 -12.74 8.32
CA SER A 125 -3.39 -11.70 7.75
C SER A 125 -3.25 -10.47 8.66
N TRP A 126 -4.31 -10.11 9.39
CA TRP A 126 -4.27 -9.03 10.37
C TRP A 126 -3.54 -9.44 11.66
N SER A 127 -3.70 -10.68 12.11
CA SER A 127 -2.98 -11.22 13.27
C SER A 127 -1.47 -11.26 13.03
N ASP A 128 -1.04 -11.76 11.86
CA ASP A 128 0.37 -11.86 11.48
C ASP A 128 1.03 -10.48 11.45
N LEU A 129 0.34 -9.49 10.86
CA LEU A 129 0.80 -8.10 10.83
C LEU A 129 0.95 -7.51 12.25
N MET A 130 0.03 -7.84 13.16
CA MET A 130 0.11 -7.37 14.54
C MET A 130 1.26 -8.05 15.31
N GLU A 131 1.57 -9.32 15.03
CA GLU A 131 2.76 -9.99 15.58
C GLU A 131 4.07 -9.38 15.06
N GLU A 132 4.15 -9.03 13.76
CA GLU A 132 5.35 -8.44 13.15
C GLU A 132 5.67 -7.04 13.71
N ILE A 133 4.65 -6.27 14.11
CA ILE A 133 4.80 -4.92 14.66
C ILE A 133 5.05 -4.96 16.20
N LYS A 134 4.97 -6.13 16.85
CA LYS A 134 5.27 -6.21 18.28
C LYS A 134 6.73 -5.84 18.55
N PRO A 135 7.01 -4.95 19.52
CA PRO A 135 8.38 -4.63 19.91
C PRO A 135 9.13 -5.89 20.35
N SER A 136 10.29 -6.14 19.74
CA SER A 136 11.24 -7.12 20.24
C SER A 136 11.87 -6.57 21.53
N HIS A 137 11.69 -7.28 22.64
CA HIS A 137 12.31 -6.96 23.93
C HIS A 137 13.76 -7.45 23.98
#